data_AF-A0A6J7EA22-F1
#
_entry.id   AF-A0A6J7EA22-F1
#
_cell.length_a   1.000
_cell.length_b   1.000
_cell.length_c   1.000
_cell.angle_alpha   90.00
_cell.angle_beta   90.00
_cell.angle_gamma   90.00
#
_symmetry.space_group_name_H-M   'P 1'
#
loop_
_entity.id
_entity.type
_entity.pdbx_description
1 polymer ?
#
loop_
_entity_poly.entity_id
_entity_poly.type
_entity_poly.pdbx_seq_one_letter_code
_entity_poly.pdbx_strand_id
1 'polypeptide(L)'
;MNTGQLTPTPADTASVLRASSACDFGPGTLVTSLRSCGSSVSVRSVVSVIMGLSTGGRGFACEKRMGKPGARRVQCGWFGPGTVSAMALTIRQVVALPDLGLRVLTPNSDLSRVVRWVATSELSDPGPWLDGDELLLTTGMRLRDDPDSCAAYAEAVMASGAAALGFGIGLTFDSVPHALLEAGQRIGLPIIEVPTPTPFVAVSKAVSRSLAAEEYEAAERSFGTQRSLIRAALKEGGDVNVVSLLARHVNGFAVCVDAAGGVRAASPPGAARRIGEWRAELERLRPQGVRASSVISNADEHVAIVPLGVKGGGDGFLILGASSALQANDVAVMNLAVSLLSWGLVRDAGRGSAWHRLAIDAIRREGSAQVPMAELGLGSLEHGSARIVLAIAAESADAGTVSHAGDHAGELAAAINALPSSIATALGDGQVLAFIPESVVARPDARKLLEEAGRAVVSGPVDLDDVPAVEATIVRARRTALSRPGLTRLDDASAIGLAGLVDPGTARAWAHEYLRGLRESSEGPELLVTLRAWLASHGQVDATGSSLGVHRHTVRHRLRRAEALLGRGLDDPQVRADLWFALGQVDP
;
A
#
# COMPACT_ATOMS: atom_id res chain seq x y z
N MET A 1 -59.93 -28.63 -13.17
CA MET A 1 -59.38 -29.82 -12.48
C MET A 1 -57.88 -29.65 -12.35
N ASN A 2 -57.36 -30.14 -11.23
CA ASN A 2 -56.13 -29.74 -10.54
C ASN A 2 -54.82 -30.29 -11.15
N THR A 3 -53.77 -29.45 -11.14
CA THR A 3 -52.34 -29.65 -10.72
C THR A 3 -51.51 -30.91 -11.02
N GLY A 4 -50.22 -30.68 -11.38
CA GLY A 4 -49.05 -31.50 -10.97
C GLY A 4 -48.04 -31.82 -12.10
N GLN A 5 -47.00 -31.02 -12.34
CA GLN A 5 -45.58 -31.19 -11.89
C GLN A 5 -44.88 -32.52 -12.28
N LEU A 6 -43.83 -32.45 -13.12
CA LEU A 6 -42.42 -32.82 -12.84
C LEU A 6 -41.53 -32.70 -14.10
N THR A 7 -40.28 -32.30 -13.86
CA THR A 7 -39.16 -31.92 -14.76
C THR A 7 -38.61 -33.05 -15.68
N PRO A 8 -37.81 -32.67 -16.71
CA PRO A 8 -36.45 -33.22 -16.78
C PRO A 8 -35.34 -32.25 -17.24
N THR A 9 -34.12 -32.48 -16.77
CA THR A 9 -32.82 -31.97 -17.23
C THR A 9 -32.38 -32.59 -18.56
N PRO A 10 -31.45 -31.94 -19.29
CA PRO A 10 -30.35 -32.71 -19.87
C PRO A 10 -28.96 -32.04 -19.74
N ALA A 11 -27.96 -32.92 -19.60
CA ALA A 11 -26.54 -32.68 -19.77
C ALA A 11 -26.12 -33.03 -21.21
N ASP A 12 -25.16 -32.30 -21.78
CA ASP A 12 -24.29 -32.66 -22.90
C ASP A 12 -23.28 -31.49 -23.07
N THR A 13 -21.96 -31.65 -23.05
CA THR A 13 -21.15 -32.39 -24.01
C THR A 13 -19.72 -32.56 -23.48
N ALA A 14 -19.10 -33.69 -23.80
CA ALA A 14 -17.75 -34.06 -23.46
C ALA A 14 -16.75 -33.82 -24.62
N SER A 15 -15.47 -33.84 -24.24
CA SER A 15 -14.27 -34.17 -25.03
C SER A 15 -13.59 -33.05 -25.84
N VAL A 16 -12.29 -32.83 -25.56
CA VAL A 16 -11.16 -33.08 -26.48
C VAL A 16 -9.85 -32.46 -25.92
N LEU A 17 -8.76 -33.24 -26.01
CA LEU A 17 -7.31 -32.94 -25.86
C LEU A 17 -6.59 -33.13 -24.49
N ARG A 18 -5.95 -34.31 -24.38
CA ARG A 18 -4.64 -34.52 -23.76
C ARG A 18 -3.53 -34.45 -24.82
N ALA A 19 -2.35 -34.00 -24.35
CA ALA A 19 -0.98 -34.35 -24.76
C ALA A 19 -0.26 -33.54 -25.87
N SER A 20 1.08 -33.48 -25.69
CA SER A 20 2.18 -32.98 -26.56
C SER A 20 2.60 -31.52 -26.31
N SER A 21 3.54 -31.24 -25.39
CA SER A 21 5.02 -31.32 -25.52
C SER A 21 5.67 -30.21 -26.35
N ALA A 22 6.64 -29.53 -25.71
CA ALA A 22 7.82 -28.85 -26.25
C ALA A 22 7.63 -27.83 -27.39
N CYS A 23 7.95 -26.56 -27.09
CA CYS A 23 8.67 -25.66 -28.01
C CYS A 23 9.29 -24.50 -27.21
N ASP A 24 10.62 -24.56 -27.09
CA ASP A 24 11.50 -23.40 -26.87
C ASP A 24 11.20 -22.28 -27.88
N PHE A 25 11.13 -21.03 -27.44
CA PHE A 25 11.43 -19.88 -28.30
C PHE A 25 12.20 -18.81 -27.52
N GLY A 26 13.44 -18.58 -27.97
CA GLY A 26 14.33 -17.50 -27.55
C GLY A 26 13.89 -16.12 -28.06
N PRO A 27 14.66 -15.07 -27.76
CA PRO A 27 14.20 -13.69 -27.85
C PRO A 27 14.37 -13.11 -29.26
N GLY A 28 13.32 -12.42 -29.74
CA GLY A 28 13.38 -11.44 -30.82
C GLY A 28 12.52 -11.78 -32.04
N THR A 29 11.44 -11.01 -32.25
CA THR A 29 11.17 -10.21 -33.47
C THR A 29 9.81 -9.47 -33.32
N LEU A 30 9.81 -8.21 -33.76
CA LEU A 30 8.71 -7.24 -33.78
C LEU A 30 7.49 -7.68 -34.60
N VAL A 31 6.28 -7.26 -34.17
CA VAL A 31 5.18 -6.92 -35.08
C VAL A 31 4.45 -5.63 -34.63
N THR A 32 4.43 -4.70 -35.58
CA THR A 32 3.76 -3.40 -35.69
C THR A 32 2.23 -3.50 -35.84
N SER A 33 1.46 -2.64 -35.16
CA SER A 33 0.27 -1.92 -35.68
C SER A 33 -0.64 -1.39 -34.56
N LEU A 34 -0.65 -0.07 -34.36
CA LEU A 34 -1.66 0.69 -33.62
C LEU A 34 -2.48 1.50 -34.65
N ARG A 35 -3.82 1.39 -34.62
CA ARG A 35 -4.73 2.38 -35.22
C ARG A 35 -5.36 3.23 -34.12
N SER A 36 -5.37 4.52 -34.39
CA SER A 36 -5.60 5.67 -33.52
C SER A 36 -7.06 6.03 -33.30
N CYS A 37 -7.37 6.51 -32.09
CA CYS A 37 -8.31 7.61 -31.80
C CYS A 37 -8.06 7.97 -30.33
N GLY A 38 -7.73 9.17 -29.87
CA GLY A 38 -7.62 10.50 -30.44
C GLY A 38 -7.59 11.45 -29.24
N SER A 39 -6.43 11.64 -28.63
CA SER A 39 -6.11 12.67 -27.62
C SER A 39 -4.60 12.64 -27.37
N SER A 40 -3.91 13.71 -27.70
CA SER A 40 -2.45 13.83 -27.73
C SER A 40 -1.82 13.81 -26.34
N VAL A 41 -1.21 12.68 -25.96
CA VAL A 41 -0.16 12.62 -24.93
C VAL A 41 1.04 11.90 -25.54
N SER A 42 2.17 12.60 -25.60
CA SER A 42 3.44 12.11 -26.13
C SER A 42 3.88 10.84 -25.41
N VAL A 43 3.81 9.70 -26.11
CA VAL A 43 4.38 8.41 -25.69
C VAL A 43 5.89 8.45 -25.93
N ARG A 44 6.60 9.19 -25.06
CA ARG A 44 8.08 9.13 -24.98
C ARG A 44 8.62 8.88 -23.58
N SER A 45 7.75 8.73 -22.58
CA SER A 45 8.17 8.68 -21.17
C SER A 45 7.93 7.36 -20.43
N VAL A 46 7.50 6.29 -21.10
CA VAL A 46 7.09 5.04 -20.41
C VAL A 46 8.04 3.84 -20.68
N VAL A 47 8.97 3.92 -21.63
CA VAL A 47 9.88 2.79 -21.94
C VAL A 47 11.30 2.99 -21.39
N SER A 48 11.65 4.17 -20.88
CA SER A 48 13.01 4.45 -20.37
C SER A 48 13.28 3.92 -18.94
N VAL A 49 12.30 3.29 -18.27
CA VAL A 49 12.44 2.84 -16.87
C VAL A 49 12.86 1.37 -16.75
N ILE A 50 12.90 0.60 -17.85
CA ILE A 50 13.19 -0.87 -17.80
C ILE A 50 14.55 -1.25 -18.43
N MET A 51 15.22 -0.37 -19.16
CA MET A 51 16.61 -0.61 -19.58
C MET A 51 17.46 0.64 -19.38
N GLY A 52 18.48 0.52 -18.53
CA GLY A 52 19.47 1.56 -18.26
C GLY A 52 20.35 1.82 -19.48
N LEU A 53 19.92 2.71 -20.37
CA LEU A 53 20.75 3.29 -21.42
C LEU A 53 20.76 4.82 -21.26
N SER A 54 21.91 5.32 -20.83
CA SER A 54 22.25 6.74 -20.73
C SER A 54 22.34 7.36 -22.14
N THR A 55 21.55 8.40 -22.40
CA THR A 55 21.90 9.42 -23.41
C THR A 55 21.83 10.79 -22.77
N GLY A 56 22.94 11.52 -22.84
CA GLY A 56 23.17 12.79 -22.14
C GLY A 56 22.40 13.97 -22.74
N GLY A 57 22.03 14.91 -21.88
CA GLY A 57 21.43 16.20 -22.25
C GLY A 57 21.63 17.23 -21.13
N ARG A 58 22.22 18.37 -21.49
CA ARG A 58 22.69 19.45 -20.60
C ARG A 58 21.53 20.31 -20.04
N GLY A 59 21.59 20.55 -18.72
CA GLY A 59 21.48 21.85 -18.05
C GLY A 59 20.20 22.70 -18.15
N PHE A 60 19.52 22.88 -17.00
CA PHE A 60 18.95 24.17 -16.60
C PHE A 60 19.23 24.42 -15.11
N ALA A 61 19.88 25.56 -14.84
CA ALA A 61 20.17 26.06 -13.50
C ALA A 61 19.06 27.02 -13.04
N CYS A 62 18.73 27.00 -11.75
CA CYS A 62 18.13 28.15 -11.09
C CYS A 62 18.68 28.27 -9.66
N GLU A 63 19.39 29.38 -9.45
CA GLU A 63 20.06 29.77 -8.22
C GLU A 63 19.11 30.60 -7.35
N LYS A 64 19.06 30.31 -6.03
CA LYS A 64 18.70 31.32 -5.02
C LYS A 64 19.41 31.02 -3.70
N ARG A 65 20.36 31.91 -3.35
CA ARG A 65 20.99 32.07 -2.02
C ARG A 65 19.98 32.61 -1.00
N MET A 66 20.06 32.15 0.25
CA MET A 66 20.09 33.00 1.47
C MET A 66 20.49 32.21 2.75
N GLY A 67 21.65 32.60 3.31
CA GLY A 67 22.08 32.72 4.72
C GLY A 67 21.69 31.75 5.85
N LYS A 68 22.66 30.95 6.33
CA LYS A 68 23.21 30.90 7.73
C LYS A 68 24.33 29.83 7.84
N PRO A 69 25.38 30.01 8.68
CA PRO A 69 26.54 29.11 8.74
C PRO A 69 26.32 27.97 9.75
N GLY A 70 26.56 26.71 9.37
CA GLY A 70 26.66 25.61 10.35
C GLY A 70 26.31 24.19 9.88
N ALA A 71 25.59 24.00 8.76
CA ALA A 71 25.27 22.67 8.23
C ALA A 71 26.02 22.43 6.91
N ARG A 72 26.92 21.44 6.87
CA ARG A 72 27.50 20.97 5.61
C ARG A 72 26.40 20.25 4.82
N ARG A 73 25.87 20.95 3.82
CA ARG A 73 24.97 20.39 2.81
C ARG A 73 25.80 19.52 1.86
N VAL A 74 25.70 18.20 1.98
CA VAL A 74 26.21 17.30 0.94
C VAL A 74 25.15 17.21 -0.15
N GLN A 75 25.42 17.89 -1.26
CA GLN A 75 24.62 17.75 -2.47
C GLN A 75 25.05 16.43 -3.13
N CYS A 76 24.30 15.35 -2.90
CA CYS A 76 24.63 14.05 -3.47
C CYS A 76 24.46 14.08 -4.99
N GLY A 77 25.60 14.11 -5.70
CA GLY A 77 25.68 13.70 -7.09
C GLY A 77 25.35 12.21 -7.22
N TRP A 78 24.88 11.83 -8.41
CA TRP A 78 24.71 10.44 -8.82
C TRP A 78 25.94 9.61 -8.45
N PHE A 79 25.78 8.68 -7.52
CA PHE A 79 26.74 7.60 -7.32
C PHE A 79 26.60 6.66 -8.53
N GLY A 80 27.65 6.59 -9.35
CA GLY A 80 27.77 5.56 -10.37
C GLY A 80 27.68 4.16 -9.76
N PRO A 81 27.45 3.11 -10.56
CA PRO A 81 27.35 1.75 -10.06
C PRO A 81 28.64 1.41 -9.32
N GLY A 82 28.56 1.37 -7.99
CA GLY A 82 29.65 0.87 -7.15
C GLY A 82 29.91 -0.56 -7.56
N THR A 83 31.17 -0.85 -7.90
CA THR A 83 31.66 -2.19 -8.17
C THR A 83 31.29 -3.08 -6.98
N VAL A 84 30.30 -3.93 -7.15
CA VAL A 84 30.03 -5.04 -6.25
C VAL A 84 31.32 -5.85 -6.23
N SER A 85 32.00 -5.91 -5.08
CA SER A 85 33.13 -6.80 -4.89
C SER A 85 32.58 -8.23 -4.96
N ALA A 86 32.63 -8.81 -6.15
CA ALA A 86 32.43 -10.25 -6.33
C ALA A 86 33.50 -10.93 -5.47
N MET A 87 33.07 -11.68 -4.45
CA MET A 87 34.01 -12.56 -3.76
C MET A 87 34.53 -13.55 -4.79
N ALA A 88 35.84 -13.65 -4.86
CA ALA A 88 36.54 -14.22 -6.00
C ALA A 88 37.27 -15.48 -5.58
N LEU A 89 37.02 -16.59 -6.28
CA LEU A 89 37.68 -17.86 -6.06
C LEU A 89 39.20 -17.73 -6.15
N THR A 90 39.93 -18.17 -5.12
CA THR A 90 41.39 -18.11 -5.03
C THR A 90 42.04 -19.45 -5.39
N ILE A 91 43.33 -19.44 -5.75
CA ILE A 91 44.10 -20.68 -5.99
C ILE A 91 44.04 -21.62 -4.79
N ARG A 92 44.13 -21.07 -3.57
CA ARG A 92 44.01 -21.84 -2.33
C ARG A 92 42.71 -22.63 -2.26
N GLN A 93 41.58 -22.02 -2.66
CA GLN A 93 40.28 -22.69 -2.67
C GLN A 93 40.21 -23.76 -3.76
N VAL A 94 40.76 -23.51 -4.94
CA VAL A 94 40.79 -24.50 -6.04
C VAL A 94 41.59 -25.75 -5.64
N VAL A 95 42.76 -25.59 -5.03
CA VAL A 95 43.60 -26.71 -4.59
C VAL A 95 42.95 -27.50 -3.46
N ALA A 96 42.15 -26.84 -2.61
CA ALA A 96 41.46 -27.48 -1.50
C ALA A 96 40.27 -28.37 -1.93
N LEU A 97 39.91 -28.40 -3.22
CA LEU A 97 38.83 -29.25 -3.72
C LEU A 97 39.26 -30.74 -3.63
N PRO A 98 38.64 -31.53 -2.74
CA PRO A 98 39.14 -32.86 -2.38
C PRO A 98 39.09 -33.86 -3.55
N ASP A 99 38.13 -33.70 -4.45
CA ASP A 99 37.90 -34.61 -5.57
C ASP A 99 38.92 -34.45 -6.72
N LEU A 100 39.73 -33.39 -6.71
CA LEU A 100 40.69 -33.09 -7.79
C LEU A 100 42.13 -33.58 -7.49
N GLY A 101 42.46 -33.81 -6.21
CA GLY A 101 43.79 -34.29 -5.80
C GLY A 101 44.96 -33.36 -6.17
N LEU A 102 44.70 -32.07 -6.30
CA LEU A 102 45.69 -31.09 -6.75
C LEU A 102 46.79 -30.86 -5.70
N ARG A 103 48.04 -30.70 -6.14
CA ARG A 103 49.18 -30.48 -5.23
C ARG A 103 50.02 -29.29 -5.66
N VAL A 104 50.16 -28.29 -4.81
CA VAL A 104 51.05 -27.14 -5.05
C VAL A 104 52.51 -27.58 -4.90
N LEU A 105 53.33 -27.37 -5.92
CA LEU A 105 54.76 -27.73 -5.95
C LEU A 105 55.68 -26.53 -5.71
N THR A 106 55.13 -25.32 -5.69
CA THR A 106 55.84 -24.05 -5.43
C THR A 106 55.29 -23.41 -4.14
N PRO A 107 55.76 -23.84 -2.95
CA PRO A 107 55.13 -23.49 -1.68
C PRO A 107 55.24 -22.01 -1.29
N ASN A 108 56.20 -21.28 -1.86
CA ASN A 108 56.43 -19.85 -1.58
C ASN A 108 55.63 -18.91 -2.50
N SER A 109 54.85 -19.45 -3.44
CA SER A 109 54.06 -18.64 -4.37
C SER A 109 52.77 -18.14 -3.74
N ASP A 110 52.26 -17.00 -4.21
CA ASP A 110 51.04 -16.40 -3.68
C ASP A 110 49.79 -17.19 -4.11
N LEU A 111 49.20 -17.93 -3.16
CA LEU A 111 47.95 -18.68 -3.35
C LEU A 111 46.68 -17.86 -3.13
N SER A 112 46.80 -16.57 -2.79
CA SER A 112 45.66 -15.65 -2.65
C SER A 112 45.21 -15.03 -3.97
N ARG A 113 45.98 -15.25 -5.05
CA ARG A 113 45.59 -14.82 -6.40
C ARG A 113 44.25 -15.43 -6.81
N VAL A 114 43.45 -14.61 -7.48
CA VAL A 114 42.11 -14.94 -7.95
C VAL A 114 42.20 -15.78 -9.22
N VAL A 115 41.35 -16.79 -9.31
CA VAL A 115 41.15 -17.64 -10.49
C VAL A 115 39.78 -17.32 -11.07
N ARG A 116 39.73 -16.68 -12.24
CA ARG A 116 38.48 -16.34 -12.92
C ARG A 116 38.05 -17.38 -13.94
N TRP A 117 38.99 -18.17 -14.44
CA TRP A 117 38.74 -19.15 -15.49
C TRP A 117 39.80 -20.25 -15.51
N VAL A 118 39.52 -21.35 -16.21
CA VAL A 118 40.48 -22.42 -16.48
C VAL A 118 40.71 -22.49 -17.98
N ALA A 119 41.94 -22.25 -18.41
CA ALA A 119 42.36 -22.42 -19.79
C ALA A 119 43.11 -23.74 -19.94
N THR A 120 43.08 -24.35 -21.12
CA THR A 120 43.92 -25.52 -21.43
C THR A 120 44.68 -25.23 -22.70
N SER A 121 46.01 -25.37 -22.66
CA SER A 121 46.87 -25.11 -23.82
C SER A 121 48.10 -26.00 -23.82
N GLU A 122 48.48 -26.42 -25.02
CA GLU A 122 49.73 -27.14 -25.29
C GLU A 122 50.69 -26.29 -26.13
N LEU A 123 50.37 -25.00 -26.35
CA LEU A 123 51.23 -24.09 -27.09
C LEU A 123 52.51 -23.79 -26.31
N SER A 124 53.65 -23.69 -27.00
CA SER A 124 54.92 -23.30 -26.39
C SER A 124 54.93 -21.84 -25.89
N ASP A 125 54.05 -21.00 -26.44
CA ASP A 125 53.75 -19.67 -25.93
C ASP A 125 52.22 -19.50 -25.86
N PRO A 126 51.59 -19.69 -24.69
CA PRO A 126 50.16 -19.53 -24.51
C PRO A 126 49.74 -18.07 -24.33
N GLY A 127 50.68 -17.15 -24.09
CA GLY A 127 50.41 -15.78 -23.65
C GLY A 127 49.45 -14.96 -24.54
N PRO A 128 49.55 -15.02 -25.89
CA PRO A 128 48.66 -14.26 -26.78
C PRO A 128 47.16 -14.63 -26.70
N TRP A 129 46.82 -15.71 -26.01
CA TRP A 129 45.45 -16.25 -25.95
C TRP A 129 44.86 -16.25 -24.53
N LEU A 130 45.50 -15.57 -23.59
CA LEU A 130 45.08 -15.44 -22.20
C LEU A 130 44.77 -13.97 -21.88
N ASP A 131 43.71 -13.75 -21.11
CA ASP A 131 43.22 -12.43 -20.68
C ASP A 131 43.69 -12.08 -19.25
N GLY A 132 44.24 -13.06 -18.51
CA GLY A 132 44.74 -12.94 -17.15
C GLY A 132 43.82 -13.56 -16.09
N ASP A 133 44.35 -13.81 -14.89
CA ASP A 133 43.67 -14.50 -13.78
C ASP A 133 43.21 -15.94 -14.09
N GLU A 134 43.73 -16.60 -15.13
CA GLU A 134 43.39 -18.01 -15.43
C GLU A 134 44.29 -19.01 -14.70
N LEU A 135 43.72 -20.16 -14.35
CA LEU A 135 44.48 -21.38 -14.11
C LEU A 135 44.74 -22.05 -15.47
N LEU A 136 45.97 -21.97 -15.96
CA LEU A 136 46.36 -22.61 -17.23
C LEU A 136 46.68 -24.08 -16.99
N LEU A 137 46.08 -24.99 -17.75
CA LEU A 137 46.36 -26.43 -17.69
C LEU A 137 47.16 -26.89 -18.93
N THR A 138 48.20 -27.68 -18.71
CA THR A 138 49.03 -28.25 -19.77
C THR A 138 49.55 -29.64 -19.39
N THR A 139 49.70 -30.52 -20.37
CA THR A 139 50.43 -31.79 -20.22
C THR A 139 51.90 -31.66 -20.60
N GLY A 140 52.30 -30.49 -21.10
CA GLY A 140 53.67 -30.21 -21.52
C GLY A 140 54.04 -30.90 -22.84
N MET A 141 53.08 -31.28 -23.69
CA MET A 141 53.35 -32.07 -24.91
C MET A 141 54.38 -31.42 -25.85
N ARG A 142 54.44 -30.08 -25.85
CA ARG A 142 55.39 -29.29 -26.65
C ARG A 142 56.51 -28.65 -25.82
N LEU A 143 56.59 -28.97 -24.53
CA LEU A 143 57.64 -28.50 -23.63
C LEU A 143 58.84 -29.44 -23.72
N ARG A 144 60.03 -28.89 -23.92
CA ARG A 144 61.27 -29.67 -23.83
C ARG A 144 61.77 -29.67 -22.39
N ASP A 145 62.30 -30.80 -21.95
CA ASP A 145 62.90 -30.98 -20.62
C ASP A 145 64.33 -30.40 -20.57
N ASP A 146 64.45 -29.10 -20.86
CA ASP A 146 65.69 -28.36 -20.77
C ASP A 146 65.47 -27.04 -19.98
N PRO A 147 66.48 -26.57 -19.22
CA PRO A 147 66.35 -25.37 -18.39
C PRO A 147 65.87 -24.12 -19.13
N ASP A 148 66.34 -23.90 -20.36
CA ASP A 148 66.02 -22.71 -21.14
C ASP A 148 64.56 -22.75 -21.62
N SER A 149 64.10 -23.90 -22.11
CA SER A 149 62.71 -24.08 -22.54
C SER A 149 61.72 -23.98 -21.38
N CYS A 150 62.06 -24.54 -20.21
CA CYS A 150 61.21 -24.48 -19.03
C CYS A 150 61.12 -23.05 -18.46
N ALA A 151 62.24 -22.34 -18.42
CA ALA A 151 62.28 -20.94 -17.98
C ALA A 151 61.45 -20.05 -18.92
N ALA A 152 61.66 -20.15 -20.23
CA ALA A 152 60.91 -19.38 -21.21
C ALA A 152 59.39 -19.64 -21.13
N TYR A 153 58.99 -20.89 -20.90
CA TYR A 153 57.58 -21.23 -20.74
C TYR A 153 56.97 -20.64 -19.47
N ALA A 154 57.64 -20.77 -18.32
CA ALA A 154 57.17 -20.20 -17.06
C ALA A 154 57.06 -18.66 -17.14
N GLU A 155 58.03 -18.00 -17.77
CA GLU A 155 58.02 -16.56 -18.00
C GLU A 155 56.86 -16.13 -18.90
N ALA A 156 56.58 -16.87 -19.98
CA ALA A 156 55.44 -16.59 -20.87
C ALA A 156 54.10 -16.69 -20.14
N VAL A 157 53.91 -17.72 -19.30
CA VAL A 157 52.69 -17.90 -18.49
C VAL A 157 52.54 -16.80 -17.43
N MET A 158 53.64 -16.42 -16.78
CA MET A 158 53.59 -15.35 -15.77
C MET A 158 53.34 -13.98 -16.43
N ALA A 159 53.96 -13.71 -17.58
CA ALA A 159 53.81 -12.46 -18.32
C ALA A 159 52.38 -12.26 -18.87
N SER A 160 51.65 -13.36 -19.14
CA SER A 160 50.24 -13.29 -19.56
C SER A 160 49.28 -12.96 -18.41
N GLY A 161 49.77 -12.84 -17.17
CA GLY A 161 48.93 -12.58 -16.00
C GLY A 161 48.16 -13.80 -15.49
N ALA A 162 48.47 -15.01 -15.97
CA ALA A 162 47.83 -16.24 -15.49
C ALA A 162 48.00 -16.37 -13.97
N ALA A 163 46.95 -16.80 -13.28
CA ALA A 163 46.95 -16.96 -11.83
C ALA A 163 47.91 -18.08 -11.40
N ALA A 164 47.88 -19.21 -12.12
CA ALA A 164 48.68 -20.40 -11.84
C ALA A 164 48.85 -21.30 -13.06
N LEU A 165 49.83 -22.20 -13.00
CA LEU A 165 50.05 -23.27 -13.98
C LEU A 165 49.70 -24.63 -13.35
N GLY A 166 48.68 -25.30 -13.88
CA GLY A 166 48.38 -26.71 -13.61
C GLY A 166 49.08 -27.61 -14.62
N PHE A 167 49.96 -28.48 -14.14
CA PHE A 167 50.73 -29.40 -14.96
C PHE A 167 50.23 -30.84 -14.78
N GLY A 168 49.71 -31.45 -15.85
CA GLY A 168 49.22 -32.81 -15.87
C GLY A 168 50.35 -33.83 -16.04
N ILE A 169 50.43 -34.80 -15.12
CA ILE A 169 51.44 -35.86 -15.13
C ILE A 169 50.88 -37.22 -15.59
N GLY A 170 51.75 -38.12 -16.03
CA GLY A 170 51.43 -39.48 -16.47
C GLY A 170 51.03 -39.62 -17.93
N LEU A 171 51.28 -38.60 -18.76
CA LEU A 171 51.12 -38.67 -20.22
C LEU A 171 52.44 -38.39 -20.95
N THR A 172 52.93 -37.14 -20.90
CA THR A 172 54.21 -36.73 -21.49
C THR A 172 55.35 -36.83 -20.48
N PHE A 173 55.06 -36.48 -19.22
CA PHE A 173 56.02 -36.50 -18.13
C PHE A 173 55.44 -37.29 -16.94
N ASP A 174 56.26 -38.13 -16.32
CA ASP A 174 55.88 -38.89 -15.11
C ASP A 174 55.80 -37.99 -13.86
N SER A 175 56.51 -36.86 -13.88
CA SER A 175 56.50 -35.82 -12.84
C SER A 175 56.72 -34.45 -13.48
N VAL A 176 56.30 -33.36 -12.81
CA VAL A 176 56.58 -32.00 -13.29
C VAL A 176 58.10 -31.80 -13.44
N PRO A 177 58.62 -31.36 -14.61
CA PRO A 177 60.05 -31.16 -14.83
C PRO A 177 60.72 -30.29 -13.76
N HIS A 178 61.88 -30.71 -13.26
CA HIS A 178 62.57 -30.00 -12.18
C HIS A 178 62.97 -28.58 -12.61
N ALA A 179 63.42 -28.42 -13.86
CA ALA A 179 63.73 -27.13 -14.45
C ALA A 179 62.53 -26.16 -14.46
N LEU A 180 61.32 -26.67 -14.67
CA LEU A 180 60.09 -25.86 -14.63
C LEU A 180 59.74 -25.43 -13.21
N LEU A 181 59.95 -26.31 -12.22
CA LEU A 181 59.75 -25.99 -10.80
C LEU A 181 60.72 -24.91 -10.33
N GLU A 182 62.01 -25.03 -10.67
CA GLU A 182 63.01 -24.01 -10.34
C GLU A 182 62.68 -22.65 -10.97
N ALA A 183 62.26 -22.65 -12.25
CA ALA A 183 61.83 -21.44 -12.93
C ALA A 183 60.60 -20.80 -12.26
N GLY A 184 59.57 -21.60 -11.97
CA GLY A 184 58.34 -21.14 -11.30
C GLY A 184 58.60 -20.56 -9.92
N GLN A 185 59.47 -21.19 -9.13
CA GLN A 185 59.87 -20.68 -7.81
C GLN A 185 60.61 -19.33 -7.92
N ARG A 186 61.49 -19.18 -8.90
CA ARG A 186 62.27 -17.96 -9.10
C ARG A 186 61.41 -16.75 -9.45
N ILE A 187 60.37 -16.96 -10.26
CA ILE A 187 59.47 -15.89 -10.73
C ILE A 187 58.17 -15.78 -9.91
N GLY A 188 57.98 -16.64 -8.91
CA GLY A 188 56.79 -16.65 -8.05
C GLY A 188 55.52 -17.22 -8.70
N LEU A 189 55.63 -17.93 -9.83
CA LEU A 189 54.50 -18.57 -10.50
C LEU A 189 54.03 -19.79 -9.67
N PRO A 190 52.75 -19.85 -9.25
CA PRO A 190 52.20 -21.04 -8.62
C PRO A 190 52.13 -22.21 -9.62
N ILE A 191 52.85 -23.30 -9.36
CA ILE A 191 52.76 -24.54 -10.14
C ILE A 191 52.03 -25.60 -9.32
N ILE A 192 51.00 -26.18 -9.94
CA ILE A 192 50.09 -27.16 -9.35
C ILE A 192 50.20 -28.45 -10.16
N GLU A 193 50.48 -29.56 -9.51
CA GLU A 193 50.41 -30.88 -10.12
C GLU A 193 48.95 -31.32 -10.23
N VAL A 194 48.58 -31.76 -11.43
CA VAL A 194 47.30 -32.42 -11.71
C VAL A 194 47.58 -33.91 -11.91
N PRO A 195 47.13 -34.79 -10.99
CA PRO A 195 47.48 -36.20 -11.04
C PRO A 195 46.73 -36.91 -12.18
N THR A 196 47.29 -38.02 -12.68
CA THR A 196 46.76 -38.78 -13.83
C THR A 196 45.28 -39.18 -13.73
N PRO A 197 44.71 -39.53 -12.56
CA PRO A 197 43.29 -39.83 -12.43
C PRO A 197 42.36 -38.62 -12.66
N THR A 198 42.88 -37.39 -12.61
CA THR A 198 42.10 -36.15 -12.70
C THR A 198 42.17 -35.60 -14.13
N PRO A 199 41.14 -35.79 -14.97
CA PRO A 199 41.13 -35.19 -16.29
C PRO A 199 40.95 -33.67 -16.19
N PHE A 200 41.57 -32.90 -17.08
CA PHE A 200 41.49 -31.42 -17.04
C PHE A 200 40.06 -30.89 -17.09
N VAL A 201 39.15 -31.57 -17.79
CA VAL A 201 37.72 -31.22 -17.80
C VAL A 201 37.08 -31.29 -16.40
N ALA A 202 37.56 -32.16 -15.51
CA ALA A 202 37.08 -32.21 -14.13
C ALA A 202 37.53 -30.97 -13.35
N VAL A 203 38.78 -30.52 -13.54
CA VAL A 203 39.30 -29.26 -12.98
C VAL A 203 38.48 -28.08 -13.50
N SER A 204 38.31 -27.96 -14.83
CA SER A 204 37.50 -26.90 -15.44
C SER A 204 36.06 -26.89 -14.90
N LYS A 205 35.38 -28.05 -14.85
CA LYS A 205 34.01 -28.16 -14.33
C LYS A 205 33.92 -27.78 -12.86
N ALA A 206 34.89 -28.17 -12.04
CA ALA A 206 34.87 -27.88 -10.61
C ALA A 206 35.10 -26.38 -10.33
N VAL A 207 36.01 -25.74 -11.06
CA VAL A 207 36.22 -24.28 -10.99
C VAL A 207 34.99 -23.53 -11.49
N SER A 208 34.43 -23.89 -12.66
CA SER A 208 33.20 -23.25 -13.17
C SER A 208 32.01 -23.41 -12.22
N ARG A 209 31.85 -24.57 -11.57
CA ARG A 209 30.80 -24.77 -10.55
C ARG A 209 31.00 -23.89 -9.32
N SER A 210 32.24 -23.72 -8.87
CA SER A 210 32.56 -22.89 -7.71
C SER A 210 32.33 -21.40 -8.01
N LEU A 211 32.77 -20.92 -9.18
CA LEU A 211 32.50 -19.56 -9.64
C LEU A 211 31.01 -19.28 -9.80
N ALA A 212 30.26 -20.21 -10.41
CA ALA A 212 28.81 -20.08 -10.56
C ALA A 212 28.07 -20.09 -9.21
N ALA A 213 28.54 -20.88 -8.23
CA ALA A 213 27.98 -20.90 -6.88
C ALA A 213 28.19 -19.56 -6.16
N GLU A 214 29.38 -18.96 -6.28
CA GLU A 214 29.69 -17.64 -5.71
C GLU A 214 28.79 -16.53 -6.31
N GLU A 215 28.59 -16.55 -7.64
CA GLU A 215 27.67 -15.62 -8.32
C GLU A 215 26.22 -15.81 -7.88
N TYR A 216 25.77 -17.06 -7.75
CA TYR A 216 24.41 -17.39 -7.32
C TYR A 216 24.15 -16.97 -5.86
N GLU A 217 25.10 -17.22 -4.95
CA GLU A 217 25.00 -16.80 -3.55
C GLU A 217 25.02 -15.27 -3.39
N ALA A 218 25.74 -14.55 -4.25
CA ALA A 218 25.70 -13.09 -4.28
C ALA A 218 24.33 -12.57 -4.74
N ALA A 219 23.74 -13.18 -5.77
CA ALA A 219 22.39 -12.84 -6.24
C ALA A 219 21.32 -13.19 -5.20
N GLU A 220 21.35 -14.38 -4.60
CA GLU A 220 20.38 -14.84 -3.60
C GLU A 220 20.35 -13.96 -2.36
N ARG A 221 21.49 -13.43 -1.89
CA ARG A 221 21.53 -12.52 -0.73
C ARG A 221 20.78 -11.21 -0.97
N SER A 222 20.86 -10.66 -2.18
CA SER A 222 20.15 -9.43 -2.58
C SER A 222 18.65 -9.68 -2.73
N PHE A 223 18.26 -10.78 -3.39
CA PHE A 223 16.85 -11.16 -3.54
C PHE A 223 16.20 -11.69 -2.26
N GLY A 224 16.97 -12.28 -1.34
CA GLY A 224 16.47 -12.85 -0.08
C GLY A 224 15.86 -11.80 0.84
N THR A 225 16.53 -10.64 0.97
CA THR A 225 16.02 -9.50 1.76
C THR A 225 14.76 -8.92 1.12
N GLN A 226 14.77 -8.72 -0.21
CA GLN A 226 13.62 -8.20 -0.95
C GLN A 226 12.40 -9.14 -0.84
N ARG A 227 12.60 -10.45 -1.02
CA ARG A 227 11.53 -11.46 -0.89
C ARG A 227 10.98 -11.54 0.53
N SER A 228 11.83 -11.35 1.53
CA SER A 228 11.42 -11.29 2.95
C SER A 228 10.58 -10.05 3.25
N LEU A 229 10.94 -8.87 2.70
CA LEU A 229 10.13 -7.65 2.80
C LEU A 229 8.75 -7.82 2.16
N ILE A 230 8.69 -8.36 0.94
CA ILE A 230 7.42 -8.59 0.24
C ILE A 230 6.54 -9.54 1.05
N ARG A 231 7.10 -10.65 1.54
CA ARG A 231 6.36 -11.61 2.38
C ARG A 231 5.90 -10.99 3.70
N ALA A 232 6.73 -10.15 4.31
CA ALA A 232 6.40 -9.42 5.54
C ALA A 232 5.21 -8.48 5.32
N ALA A 233 5.19 -7.74 4.20
CA ALA A 233 4.12 -6.81 3.85
C ALA A 233 2.75 -7.49 3.61
N LEU A 234 2.75 -8.78 3.23
CA LEU A 234 1.53 -9.55 2.95
C LEU A 234 0.89 -10.18 4.21
N LYS A 235 1.58 -10.19 5.35
CA LYS A 235 1.07 -10.73 6.63
C LYS A 235 0.24 -9.68 7.39
N GLU A 236 -0.52 -10.12 8.39
CA GLU A 236 -1.12 -9.22 9.39
C GLU A 236 -0.04 -8.38 10.08
N GLY A 237 -0.30 -7.09 10.28
CA GLY A 237 0.69 -6.12 10.76
C GLY A 237 1.85 -5.92 9.79
N GLY A 238 1.58 -5.94 8.48
CA GLY A 238 2.61 -5.91 7.43
C GLY A 238 3.55 -4.71 7.50
N ASP A 239 3.06 -3.56 7.94
CA ASP A 239 3.83 -2.36 8.24
C ASP A 239 4.83 -2.55 9.39
N VAL A 240 4.40 -3.13 10.52
CA VAL A 240 5.30 -3.47 11.63
C VAL A 240 6.38 -4.46 11.20
N ASN A 241 6.00 -5.48 10.43
CA ASN A 241 6.93 -6.50 9.95
C ASN A 241 7.97 -5.92 8.96
N VAL A 242 7.54 -5.06 8.03
CA VAL A 242 8.43 -4.38 7.07
C VAL A 242 9.39 -3.44 7.79
N VAL A 243 8.90 -2.61 8.71
CA VAL A 243 9.72 -1.69 9.50
C VAL A 243 10.73 -2.45 10.36
N SER A 244 10.32 -3.58 10.96
CA SER A 244 11.22 -4.42 11.75
C SER A 244 12.34 -5.05 10.93
N LEU A 245 12.01 -5.58 9.75
CA LEU A 245 13.01 -6.18 8.87
C LEU A 245 13.98 -5.13 8.30
N LEU A 246 13.47 -3.93 7.99
CA LEU A 246 14.29 -2.83 7.52
C LEU A 246 15.26 -2.32 8.59
N ALA A 247 14.79 -2.14 9.83
CA ALA A 247 15.66 -1.72 10.95
C ALA A 247 16.80 -2.73 11.20
N ARG A 248 16.51 -4.04 11.10
CA ARG A 248 17.53 -5.10 11.20
C ARG A 248 18.51 -5.08 10.04
N HIS A 249 18.04 -4.78 8.83
CA HIS A 249 18.89 -4.72 7.64
C HIS A 249 19.97 -3.65 7.75
N VAL A 250 19.59 -2.45 8.22
CA VAL A 250 20.54 -1.33 8.39
C VAL A 250 21.26 -1.31 9.73
N ASN A 251 21.04 -2.34 10.57
CA ASN A 251 21.52 -2.41 11.95
C ASN A 251 21.27 -1.10 12.75
N GLY A 252 20.03 -0.62 12.70
CA GLY A 252 19.66 0.68 13.27
C GLY A 252 18.20 0.73 13.66
N PHE A 253 17.49 1.79 13.27
CA PHE A 253 16.07 1.96 13.57
C PHE A 253 15.27 2.39 12.34
N ALA A 254 13.99 2.04 12.34
CA ALA A 254 13.02 2.50 11.35
C ALA A 254 11.71 2.88 12.05
N VAL A 255 11.08 3.96 11.61
CA VAL A 255 9.80 4.45 12.11
C VAL A 255 8.93 4.86 10.93
N CYS A 256 7.72 4.30 10.85
CA CYS A 256 6.69 4.65 9.89
C CYS A 256 5.64 5.51 10.60
N VAL A 257 5.39 6.70 10.06
CA VAL A 257 4.38 7.64 10.55
C VAL A 257 3.32 7.93 9.49
N ASP A 258 2.10 8.21 9.93
CA ASP A 258 1.01 8.68 9.08
C ASP A 258 1.11 10.18 8.74
N ALA A 259 0.15 10.68 7.96
CA ALA A 259 0.06 12.09 7.57
C ALA A 259 -0.03 13.04 8.77
N ALA A 260 -0.69 12.65 9.86
CA ALA A 260 -0.81 13.42 11.09
C ALA A 260 0.46 13.36 11.97
N GLY A 261 1.40 12.46 11.66
CA GLY A 261 2.62 12.22 12.42
C GLY A 261 2.43 11.20 13.56
N GLY A 262 1.31 10.47 13.55
CA GLY A 262 1.06 9.32 14.41
C GLY A 262 1.95 8.14 14.02
N VAL A 263 2.42 7.37 15.01
CA VAL A 263 3.29 6.22 14.79
C VAL A 263 2.46 5.03 14.35
N ARG A 264 2.69 4.52 13.15
CA ARG A 264 2.07 3.28 12.69
C ARG A 264 2.91 2.07 13.05
N ALA A 265 4.23 2.18 12.88
CA ALA A 265 5.18 1.13 13.20
C ALA A 265 6.53 1.73 13.59
N ALA A 266 7.21 1.08 14.53
CA ALA A 266 8.56 1.45 14.92
C ALA A 266 9.37 0.19 15.28
N SER A 267 10.63 0.16 14.85
CA SER A 267 11.58 -0.87 15.24
C SER A 267 12.97 -0.26 15.45
N PRO A 268 13.63 -0.51 16.60
CA PRO A 268 13.05 -1.13 17.79
C PRO A 268 11.87 -0.30 18.33
N PRO A 269 10.94 -0.87 19.13
CA PRO A 269 9.75 -0.15 19.61
C PRO A 269 10.05 1.18 20.33
N GLY A 270 11.21 1.28 20.98
CA GLY A 270 11.69 2.52 21.62
C GLY A 270 11.93 3.68 20.65
N ALA A 271 12.16 3.42 19.36
CA ALA A 271 12.37 4.43 18.34
C ALA A 271 11.14 5.33 18.13
N ALA A 272 9.93 4.87 18.46
CA ALA A 272 8.71 5.66 18.41
C ALA A 272 8.80 6.95 19.26
N ARG A 273 9.54 6.92 20.39
CA ARG A 273 9.71 8.09 21.27
C ARG A 273 10.56 9.20 20.63
N ARG A 274 11.40 8.85 19.66
CA ARG A 274 12.32 9.76 18.97
C ARG A 274 11.64 10.62 17.91
N ILE A 275 10.35 10.40 17.62
CA ILE A 275 9.61 11.21 16.63
C ILE A 275 9.60 12.70 16.98
N GLY A 276 9.64 13.03 18.28
CA GLY A 276 9.77 14.41 18.74
C GLY A 276 11.00 15.13 18.16
N GLU A 277 12.11 14.41 17.92
CA GLU A 277 13.34 14.94 17.31
C GLU A 277 13.11 15.41 15.87
N TRP A 278 12.20 14.74 15.14
CA TRP A 278 11.99 14.94 13.70
C TRP A 278 10.72 15.71 13.36
N ARG A 279 9.89 16.09 14.34
CA ARG A 279 8.62 16.83 14.10
C ARG A 279 8.80 18.05 13.22
N ALA A 280 9.76 18.92 13.54
CA ALA A 280 9.99 20.16 12.79
C ALA A 280 10.37 19.87 11.31
N GLU A 281 11.10 18.78 11.09
CA GLU A 281 11.52 18.38 9.75
C GLU A 281 10.36 17.73 8.96
N LEU A 282 9.53 16.91 9.62
CA LEU A 282 8.31 16.35 9.02
C LEU A 282 7.34 17.46 8.59
N GLU A 283 7.11 18.47 9.43
CA GLU A 283 6.27 19.64 9.07
C GLU A 283 6.84 20.41 7.88
N ARG A 284 8.17 20.51 7.77
CA ARG A 284 8.85 21.16 6.65
C ARG A 284 8.69 20.39 5.34
N LEU A 285 8.67 19.06 5.39
CA LEU A 285 8.60 18.18 4.22
C LEU A 285 7.16 17.95 3.73
N ARG A 286 6.17 17.98 4.61
CA ARG A 286 4.74 17.76 4.29
C ARG A 286 4.22 18.49 3.05
N PRO A 287 4.43 19.82 2.88
CA PRO A 287 3.90 20.57 1.74
C PRO A 287 4.46 20.12 0.38
N GLN A 288 5.61 19.44 0.38
CA GLN A 288 6.32 19.01 -0.83
C GLN A 288 5.87 17.60 -1.31
N GLY A 289 5.06 16.91 -0.51
CA GLY A 289 4.44 15.62 -0.85
C GLY A 289 5.45 14.50 -1.15
N VAL A 290 5.12 13.61 -2.07
CA VAL A 290 5.91 12.40 -2.43
C VAL A 290 7.30 12.68 -3.03
N ARG A 291 7.67 13.94 -3.24
CA ARG A 291 9.00 14.35 -3.73
C ARG A 291 9.95 14.81 -2.63
N ALA A 292 9.45 14.88 -1.39
CA ALA A 292 10.15 15.47 -0.26
C ALA A 292 10.98 14.43 0.49
N SER A 293 12.26 14.30 0.18
CA SER A 293 13.20 13.50 1.00
C SER A 293 14.18 14.40 1.74
N SER A 294 14.66 13.93 2.88
CA SER A 294 15.71 14.57 3.65
C SER A 294 16.68 13.52 4.17
N VAL A 295 17.96 13.85 4.18
CA VAL A 295 19.00 13.04 4.82
C VAL A 295 19.74 13.95 5.78
N ILE A 296 19.76 13.54 7.04
CA ILE A 296 20.42 14.24 8.12
C ILE A 296 21.54 13.32 8.60
N SER A 297 22.74 13.86 8.77
CA SER A 297 23.90 13.07 9.16
C SER A 297 24.66 13.81 10.25
N ASN A 298 24.81 13.16 11.39
CA ASN A 298 25.64 13.58 12.51
C ASN A 298 26.86 12.64 12.62
N ALA A 299 27.80 12.94 13.52
CA ALA A 299 29.03 12.13 13.67
C ALA A 299 28.75 10.64 13.96
N ASP A 300 27.64 10.33 14.62
CA ASP A 300 27.32 8.99 15.12
C ASP A 300 26.08 8.36 14.46
N GLU A 301 25.36 9.09 13.60
CA GLU A 301 24.06 8.63 13.08
C GLU A 301 23.69 9.28 11.74
N HIS A 302 23.20 8.46 10.81
CA HIS A 302 22.67 8.87 9.52
C HIS A 302 21.18 8.56 9.45
N VAL A 303 20.36 9.59 9.30
CA VAL A 303 18.90 9.50 9.28
C VAL A 303 18.36 9.92 7.93
N ALA A 304 17.67 9.02 7.25
CA ALA A 304 16.92 9.28 6.03
C ALA A 304 15.43 9.41 6.36
N ILE A 305 14.80 10.47 5.86
CA ILE A 305 13.36 10.72 5.95
C ILE A 305 12.81 10.71 4.53
N VAL A 306 11.93 9.76 4.25
CA VAL A 306 11.40 9.49 2.90
C VAL A 306 9.87 9.50 2.96
N PRO A 307 9.18 10.14 2.01
CA PRO A 307 7.74 10.24 2.05
C PRO A 307 7.11 8.90 1.66
N LEU A 308 5.95 8.60 2.25
CA LEU A 308 5.11 7.47 1.91
C LEU A 308 3.84 7.98 1.22
N GLY A 309 3.42 7.34 0.14
CA GLY A 309 2.23 7.72 -0.61
C GLY A 309 2.33 7.43 -2.10
N VAL A 310 1.19 7.47 -2.77
CA VAL A 310 1.08 7.32 -4.23
C VAL A 310 0.68 8.68 -4.82
N LYS A 311 1.08 8.96 -6.07
CA LYS A 311 0.89 10.26 -6.75
C LYS A 311 -0.41 11.00 -6.33
N GLY A 312 -0.26 12.15 -5.68
CA GLY A 312 -1.39 13.06 -5.38
C GLY A 312 -1.57 13.42 -3.90
N GLY A 313 -0.94 12.71 -2.97
CA GLY A 313 -0.96 13.03 -1.54
C GLY A 313 0.18 12.30 -0.80
N GLY A 314 0.85 12.99 0.12
CA GLY A 314 1.84 12.37 1.02
C GLY A 314 1.12 11.88 2.26
N ASP A 315 0.89 10.57 2.34
CA ASP A 315 0.07 9.94 3.38
C ASP A 315 0.87 9.57 4.63
N GLY A 316 2.18 9.86 4.64
CA GLY A 316 3.06 9.60 5.76
C GLY A 316 4.54 9.73 5.44
N PHE A 317 5.39 9.30 6.37
CA PHE A 317 6.84 9.28 6.20
C PHE A 317 7.45 8.00 6.80
N LEU A 318 8.54 7.55 6.20
CA LEU A 318 9.46 6.58 6.76
C LEU A 318 10.71 7.32 7.22
N ILE A 319 11.10 7.10 8.48
CA ILE A 319 12.31 7.61 9.11
C ILE A 319 13.21 6.40 9.33
N LEU A 320 14.40 6.38 8.73
CA LEU A 320 15.35 5.29 8.80
C LEU A 320 16.68 5.82 9.32
N GLY A 321 17.13 5.33 10.47
CA GLY A 321 18.42 5.68 11.03
C GLY A 321 19.40 4.51 11.04
N ALA A 322 20.65 4.79 10.68
CA ALA A 322 21.75 3.82 10.65
C ALA A 322 23.02 4.44 11.28
N SER A 323 23.89 3.61 11.82
CA SER A 323 25.18 4.04 12.40
C SER A 323 26.22 4.44 11.35
N SER A 324 25.98 4.15 10.06
CA SER A 324 26.84 4.49 8.94
C SER A 324 26.02 4.99 7.75
N ALA A 325 26.68 5.66 6.80
CA ALA A 325 26.04 6.10 5.57
C ALA A 325 25.43 4.90 4.80
N LEU A 326 24.19 5.07 4.34
CA LEU A 326 23.45 4.04 3.60
C LEU A 326 24.17 3.72 2.28
N GLN A 327 24.42 2.43 2.06
CA GLN A 327 25.03 1.91 0.83
C GLN A 327 23.98 1.71 -0.26
N ALA A 328 24.42 1.44 -1.49
CA ALA A 328 23.52 1.23 -2.64
C ALA A 328 22.47 0.13 -2.38
N ASN A 329 22.86 -0.94 -1.68
CA ASN A 329 21.96 -2.02 -1.30
C ASN A 329 20.90 -1.56 -0.29
N ASP A 330 21.32 -0.81 0.74
CA ASP A 330 20.41 -0.31 1.79
C ASP A 330 19.35 0.62 1.19
N VAL A 331 19.77 1.48 0.25
CA VAL A 331 18.87 2.39 -0.48
C VAL A 331 17.87 1.60 -1.34
N ALA A 332 18.30 0.53 -2.01
CA ALA A 332 17.42 -0.32 -2.80
C ALA A 332 16.36 -1.03 -1.93
N VAL A 333 16.79 -1.57 -0.79
CA VAL A 333 15.91 -2.24 0.19
C VAL A 333 14.94 -1.23 0.84
N MET A 334 15.42 -0.04 1.19
CA MET A 334 14.59 1.06 1.70
C MET A 334 13.52 1.47 0.68
N ASN A 335 13.87 1.64 -0.60
CA ASN A 335 12.90 2.03 -1.64
C ASN A 335 11.82 0.98 -1.88
N LEU A 336 12.17 -0.31 -1.79
CA LEU A 336 11.17 -1.39 -1.80
C LEU A 336 10.25 -1.30 -0.58
N ALA A 337 10.81 -1.09 0.63
CA ALA A 337 10.02 -0.91 1.84
C ALA A 337 9.08 0.30 1.75
N VAL A 338 9.56 1.44 1.24
CA VAL A 338 8.75 2.64 0.97
C VAL A 338 7.58 2.33 0.05
N SER A 339 7.81 1.57 -1.02
CA SER A 339 6.76 1.17 -1.96
C SER A 339 5.71 0.28 -1.30
N LEU A 340 6.14 -0.71 -0.50
CA LEU A 340 5.25 -1.62 0.22
C LEU A 340 4.44 -0.90 1.31
N LEU A 341 5.08 -0.03 2.09
CA LEU A 341 4.44 0.78 3.12
C LEU A 341 3.46 1.81 2.54
N SER A 342 3.82 2.42 1.41
CA SER A 342 2.93 3.33 0.66
C SER A 342 1.69 2.60 0.17
N TRP A 343 1.83 1.35 -0.31
CA TRP A 343 0.67 0.55 -0.70
C TRP A 343 -0.21 0.16 0.50
N GLY A 344 0.40 -0.14 1.65
CA GLY A 344 -0.33 -0.35 2.91
C GLY A 344 -1.19 0.86 3.31
N LEU A 345 -0.64 2.08 3.19
CA LEU A 345 -1.37 3.33 3.45
C LEU A 345 -2.55 3.51 2.48
N VAL A 346 -2.35 3.26 1.19
CA VAL A 346 -3.43 3.34 0.19
C VAL A 346 -4.49 2.26 0.40
N ARG A 347 -4.10 1.05 0.84
CA ARG A 347 -5.05 -0.03 1.17
C ARG A 347 -5.91 0.32 2.37
N ASP A 348 -5.34 0.94 3.39
CA ASP A 348 -6.10 1.38 4.58
C ASP A 348 -7.03 2.56 4.26
N ALA A 349 -6.56 3.55 3.49
CA ALA A 349 -7.39 4.66 3.00
C ALA A 349 -8.50 4.18 2.03
N GLY A 350 -8.17 3.26 1.14
CA GLY A 350 -9.10 2.66 0.17
C GLY A 350 -10.15 1.75 0.81
N ARG A 351 -9.79 1.01 1.87
CA ARG A 351 -10.73 0.21 2.68
C ARG A 351 -11.80 1.09 3.29
N GLY A 352 -11.42 2.22 3.90
CA GLY A 352 -12.37 3.23 4.42
C GLY A 352 -13.43 3.63 3.38
N SER A 353 -13.04 3.88 2.13
CA SER A 353 -13.97 4.26 1.05
C SER A 353 -14.91 3.15 0.56
N ALA A 354 -14.54 1.87 0.71
CA ALA A 354 -15.36 0.73 0.28
C ALA A 354 -16.48 0.45 1.28
N TRP A 355 -16.16 0.52 2.58
CA TRP A 355 -17.12 0.47 3.68
C TRP A 355 -18.20 1.54 3.55
N HIS A 356 -17.78 2.78 3.27
CA HIS A 356 -18.71 3.89 3.07
C HIS A 356 -19.65 3.63 1.89
N ARG A 357 -19.12 3.19 0.75
CA ARG A 357 -19.96 2.88 -0.42
C ARG A 357 -20.97 1.77 -0.14
N LEU A 358 -20.58 0.72 0.59
CA LEU A 358 -21.48 -0.39 0.92
C LEU A 358 -22.49 -0.03 2.01
N ALA A 359 -22.11 0.74 3.04
CA ALA A 359 -23.02 1.22 4.07
C ALA A 359 -24.00 2.26 3.50
N ILE A 360 -23.53 3.17 2.64
CA ILE A 360 -24.39 4.12 1.92
C ILE A 360 -25.29 3.40 0.92
N ASP A 361 -24.80 2.38 0.19
CA ASP A 361 -25.64 1.60 -0.72
C ASP A 361 -26.67 0.76 0.06
N ALA A 362 -26.32 0.21 1.23
CA ALA A 362 -27.26 -0.47 2.12
C ALA A 362 -28.33 0.48 2.69
N ILE A 363 -27.95 1.67 3.14
CA ILE A 363 -28.88 2.73 3.60
C ILE A 363 -29.75 3.24 2.44
N ARG A 364 -29.20 3.33 1.22
CA ARG A 364 -29.92 3.76 0.01
C ARG A 364 -30.84 2.68 -0.57
N ARG A 365 -30.52 1.39 -0.40
CA ARG A 365 -31.25 0.26 -1.00
C ARG A 365 -32.46 -0.24 -0.20
N GLU A 366 -32.80 0.39 0.92
CA GLU A 366 -33.91 0.01 1.79
C GLU A 366 -33.67 -1.30 2.56
N GLY A 367 -33.79 -1.27 3.88
CA GLY A 367 -34.54 -2.29 4.63
C GLY A 367 -34.11 -3.77 4.64
N SER A 368 -33.10 -4.24 3.90
CA SER A 368 -32.40 -5.51 4.17
C SER A 368 -31.27 -5.77 3.17
N ALA A 369 -30.06 -5.99 3.68
CA ALA A 369 -29.17 -7.08 3.25
C ALA A 369 -28.05 -7.23 4.27
N GLN A 370 -28.05 -8.34 5.02
CA GLN A 370 -26.98 -8.68 5.94
C GLN A 370 -25.71 -9.04 5.14
N VAL A 371 -24.66 -8.23 5.29
CA VAL A 371 -23.30 -8.61 4.90
C VAL A 371 -22.51 -8.89 6.19
N PRO A 372 -21.88 -10.06 6.36
CA PRO A 372 -21.14 -10.38 7.58
C PRO A 372 -19.95 -9.43 7.79
N MET A 373 -19.95 -8.72 8.92
CA MET A 373 -18.96 -7.70 9.29
C MET A 373 -17.52 -8.24 9.42
N ALA A 374 -17.38 -9.55 9.68
CA ALA A 374 -16.10 -10.21 9.92
C ALA A 374 -15.22 -10.37 8.66
N GLU A 375 -15.79 -10.35 7.44
CA GLU A 375 -15.02 -10.54 6.20
C GLU A 375 -14.36 -9.26 5.66
N LEU A 376 -14.61 -8.11 6.29
CA LEU A 376 -14.34 -6.81 5.67
C LEU A 376 -13.26 -5.98 6.42
N GLY A 377 -12.84 -6.35 7.64
CA GLY A 377 -11.60 -5.89 8.30
C GLY A 377 -11.45 -4.38 8.60
N LEU A 378 -12.23 -3.87 9.56
CA LEU A 378 -12.28 -2.46 10.02
C LEU A 378 -11.26 -2.08 11.13
N GLY A 379 -10.19 -2.86 11.31
CA GLY A 379 -9.31 -2.79 12.49
C GLY A 379 -8.42 -1.54 12.68
N SER A 380 -8.74 -0.37 12.10
CA SER A 380 -7.89 0.83 12.18
C SER A 380 -8.61 2.13 12.59
N LEU A 381 -9.93 2.10 12.81
CA LEU A 381 -10.54 3.10 13.70
C LEU A 381 -10.28 2.60 15.11
N GLU A 382 -9.46 3.32 15.88
CA GLU A 382 -9.09 2.93 17.25
C GLU A 382 -10.35 2.51 18.04
N HIS A 383 -10.47 1.21 18.31
CA HIS A 383 -11.41 0.63 19.28
C HIS A 383 -12.85 1.16 19.23
N GLY A 384 -13.64 0.65 18.27
CA GLY A 384 -15.06 0.32 18.50
C GLY A 384 -16.02 1.45 18.86
N SER A 385 -15.67 2.73 18.64
CA SER A 385 -16.64 3.81 18.80
C SER A 385 -16.26 5.05 17.98
N ALA A 386 -17.18 5.51 17.13
CA ALA A 386 -17.07 6.78 16.42
C ALA A 386 -18.34 7.60 16.62
N ARG A 387 -18.25 8.94 16.49
CA ARG A 387 -19.44 9.77 16.44
C ARG A 387 -19.90 9.92 15.01
N ILE A 388 -21.20 9.70 14.82
CA ILE A 388 -21.89 9.94 13.56
C ILE A 388 -22.31 11.41 13.56
N VAL A 389 -21.86 12.12 12.55
CA VAL A 389 -22.22 13.50 12.32
C VAL A 389 -23.08 13.56 11.07
N LEU A 390 -24.30 14.06 11.23
CA LEU A 390 -25.15 14.39 10.09
C LEU A 390 -25.30 15.90 10.01
N ALA A 391 -24.80 16.49 8.94
CA ALA A 391 -24.96 17.90 8.63
C ALA A 391 -25.93 18.06 7.45
N ILE A 392 -26.73 19.12 7.46
CA ILE A 392 -27.52 19.55 6.31
C ILE A 392 -26.97 20.92 5.95
N ALA A 393 -26.35 21.02 4.77
CA ALA A 393 -25.77 22.28 4.30
C ALA A 393 -26.91 23.31 4.15
N ALA A 394 -26.75 24.47 4.77
CA ALA A 394 -27.70 25.57 4.61
C ALA A 394 -27.69 26.10 3.17
N GLU A 395 -28.87 26.31 2.59
CA GLU A 395 -28.99 27.15 1.40
C GLU A 395 -28.64 28.59 1.79
N SER A 396 -27.65 29.18 1.12
CA SER A 396 -27.34 30.61 1.28
C SER A 396 -28.57 31.42 0.89
N ALA A 397 -29.08 32.23 1.83
CA ALA A 397 -30.16 33.18 1.57
C ALA A 397 -29.70 34.42 0.77
N ASP A 398 -28.40 34.53 0.46
CA ASP A 398 -27.84 35.64 -0.30
C ASP A 398 -27.34 35.19 -1.68
N ALA A 399 -27.73 35.99 -2.68
CA ALA A 399 -27.38 35.97 -4.10
C ALA A 399 -28.00 34.89 -5.01
N GLY A 400 -29.22 35.16 -5.48
CA GLY A 400 -29.65 35.25 -6.90
C GLY A 400 -29.09 34.32 -7.99
N THR A 401 -28.50 33.20 -7.64
CA THR A 401 -27.85 32.27 -8.57
C THR A 401 -28.25 30.87 -8.14
N VAL A 402 -28.94 30.16 -9.02
CA VAL A 402 -29.34 28.77 -8.84
C VAL A 402 -28.07 27.92 -8.79
N SER A 403 -27.44 27.80 -7.63
CA SER A 403 -26.34 26.89 -7.34
C SER A 403 -26.90 25.78 -6.45
N HIS A 404 -26.79 24.54 -6.93
CA HIS A 404 -27.50 23.39 -6.38
C HIS A 404 -27.01 23.04 -4.97
N ALA A 405 -27.92 22.74 -4.05
CA ALA A 405 -27.62 22.25 -2.70
C ALA A 405 -26.60 21.09 -2.66
N GLY A 406 -26.46 20.33 -3.76
CA GLY A 406 -25.46 19.29 -3.93
C GLY A 406 -24.01 19.77 -3.97
N ASP A 407 -23.73 20.97 -4.50
CA ASP A 407 -22.36 21.49 -4.59
C ASP A 407 -21.84 21.91 -3.21
N HIS A 408 -22.69 22.54 -2.39
CA HIS A 408 -22.37 22.91 -1.01
C HIS A 408 -22.18 21.69 -0.11
N ALA A 409 -22.99 20.64 -0.29
CA ALA A 409 -22.79 19.38 0.42
C ALA A 409 -21.49 18.68 0.02
N GLY A 410 -21.11 18.76 -1.27
CA GLY A 410 -19.83 18.25 -1.76
C GLY A 410 -18.63 18.97 -1.12
N GLU A 411 -18.67 20.30 -1.05
CA GLU A 411 -17.63 21.12 -0.41
C GLU A 411 -17.52 20.84 1.09
N LEU A 412 -18.65 20.76 1.79
CA LEU A 412 -18.68 20.44 3.22
C LEU A 412 -18.13 19.03 3.48
N ALA A 413 -18.51 18.04 2.66
CA ALA A 413 -17.97 16.68 2.76
C ALA A 413 -16.45 16.65 2.51
N ALA A 414 -15.96 17.38 1.51
CA ALA A 414 -14.52 17.50 1.25
C ALA A 414 -13.76 18.14 2.42
N ALA A 415 -14.34 19.18 3.03
CA ALA A 415 -13.75 19.85 4.19
C ALA A 415 -13.72 18.95 5.44
N ILE A 416 -14.76 18.13 5.68
CA ILE A 416 -14.74 17.13 6.76
C ILE A 416 -13.72 16.02 6.48
N ASN A 417 -13.59 15.56 5.24
CA ASN A 417 -12.59 14.55 4.85
C ASN A 417 -11.14 15.04 5.02
N ALA A 418 -10.92 16.36 5.08
CA ALA A 418 -9.60 16.93 5.39
C ALA A 418 -9.25 16.84 6.89
N LEU A 419 -10.21 16.52 7.76
CA LEU A 419 -9.95 16.29 9.18
C LEU A 419 -9.31 14.90 9.39
N PRO A 420 -8.38 14.76 10.34
CA PRO A 420 -7.71 13.48 10.59
C PRO A 420 -8.71 12.36 10.89
N SER A 421 -8.50 11.19 10.29
CA SER A 421 -9.30 9.98 10.52
C SER A 421 -10.82 10.18 10.43
N SER A 422 -11.25 11.21 9.69
CA SER A 422 -12.65 11.56 9.48
C SER A 422 -13.04 11.21 8.06
N ILE A 423 -14.28 10.75 7.90
CA ILE A 423 -14.78 10.38 6.57
C ILE A 423 -16.18 10.95 6.41
N ALA A 424 -16.43 11.62 5.28
CA ALA A 424 -17.70 12.25 4.98
C ALA A 424 -18.12 12.02 3.53
N THR A 425 -19.43 11.94 3.33
CA THR A 425 -20.06 11.83 2.02
C THR A 425 -21.18 12.86 1.90
N ALA A 426 -21.30 13.45 0.72
CA ALA A 426 -22.53 14.12 0.33
C ALA A 426 -23.61 13.07 0.02
N LEU A 427 -24.82 13.31 0.50
CA LEU A 427 -26.04 12.59 0.19
C LEU A 427 -26.90 13.43 -0.76
N GLY A 428 -28.02 12.87 -1.23
CA GLY A 428 -29.04 13.66 -1.92
C GLY A 428 -29.59 14.77 -1.01
N ASP A 429 -30.17 15.81 -1.61
CA ASP A 429 -30.89 16.89 -0.91
C ASP A 429 -30.01 17.76 0.01
N GLY A 430 -28.72 17.93 -0.30
CA GLY A 430 -27.82 18.83 0.43
C GLY A 430 -27.35 18.30 1.80
N GLN A 431 -27.57 17.01 2.08
CA GLN A 431 -27.17 16.39 3.35
C GLN A 431 -25.74 15.84 3.27
N VAL A 432 -25.03 15.85 4.39
CA VAL A 432 -23.69 15.28 4.53
C VAL A 432 -23.70 14.33 5.72
N LEU A 433 -23.31 13.08 5.48
CA LEU A 433 -23.09 12.09 6.54
C LEU A 433 -21.58 11.94 6.74
N ALA A 434 -21.14 12.03 7.98
CA ALA A 434 -19.76 11.90 8.36
C ALA A 434 -19.58 11.01 9.59
N PHE A 435 -18.43 10.34 9.63
CA PHE A 435 -17.93 9.60 10.77
C PHE A 435 -16.67 10.29 11.24
N ILE A 436 -16.70 10.81 12.46
CA ILE A 436 -15.64 11.64 13.01
C ILE A 436 -15.24 11.05 14.36
N PRO A 437 -13.93 10.82 14.61
CA PRO A 437 -13.45 10.38 15.92
C PRO A 437 -13.78 11.40 17.01
N GLU A 438 -13.97 10.92 18.24
CA GLU A 438 -14.33 11.79 19.37
C GLU A 438 -13.31 12.92 19.60
N SER A 439 -12.03 12.55 19.53
CA SER A 439 -10.90 13.48 19.67
C SER A 439 -10.91 14.57 18.60
N VAL A 440 -11.51 14.32 17.44
CA VAL A 440 -11.59 15.25 16.31
C VAL A 440 -12.83 16.13 16.41
N VAL A 441 -13.98 15.58 16.81
CA VAL A 441 -15.22 16.35 17.08
C VAL A 441 -14.99 17.44 18.13
N ALA A 442 -14.14 17.18 19.12
CA ALA A 442 -13.81 18.13 20.18
C ALA A 442 -12.92 19.30 19.72
N ARG A 443 -12.32 19.23 18.52
CA ARG A 443 -11.40 20.27 18.05
C ARG A 443 -12.14 21.54 17.61
N PRO A 444 -11.53 22.73 17.80
CA PRO A 444 -12.15 24.00 17.42
C PRO A 444 -12.43 24.13 15.91
N ASP A 445 -11.56 23.57 15.07
CA ASP A 445 -11.68 23.59 13.61
C ASP A 445 -12.86 22.75 13.12
N ALA A 446 -13.00 21.53 13.63
CA ALA A 446 -14.14 20.67 13.35
C ALA A 446 -15.46 21.30 13.84
N ARG A 447 -15.48 21.87 15.05
CA ARG A 447 -16.68 22.51 15.59
C ARG A 447 -17.13 23.71 14.76
N LYS A 448 -16.20 24.58 14.37
CA LYS A 448 -16.49 25.75 13.54
C LYS A 448 -17.11 25.34 12.20
N LEU A 449 -16.54 24.31 11.57
CA LEU A 449 -17.02 23.77 10.30
C LEU A 449 -18.44 23.20 10.41
N LEU A 450 -18.78 22.55 11.52
CA LEU A 450 -20.14 22.05 11.78
C LEU A 450 -21.14 23.16 12.12
N GLU A 451 -20.71 24.24 12.78
CA GLU A 451 -21.53 25.42 13.03
C GLU A 451 -21.81 26.20 11.73
N GLU A 452 -20.83 26.29 10.83
CA GLU A 452 -20.95 26.92 9.51
C GLU A 452 -21.90 26.15 8.56
N ALA A 453 -22.14 24.86 8.78
CA ALA A 453 -23.12 24.08 8.01
C ALA A 453 -24.58 24.55 8.24
N GLY A 454 -24.85 25.32 9.29
CA GLY A 454 -26.17 25.87 9.63
C GLY A 454 -27.11 24.89 10.34
N ARG A 455 -27.08 23.59 9.97
CA ARG A 455 -27.78 22.52 10.69
C ARG A 455 -26.87 21.30 10.80
N ALA A 456 -26.46 20.95 12.02
CA ALA A 456 -25.60 19.80 12.23
C ALA A 456 -26.01 19.06 13.50
N VAL A 457 -25.98 17.73 13.43
CA VAL A 457 -26.25 16.87 14.57
C VAL A 457 -25.06 15.94 14.77
N VAL A 458 -24.56 15.91 16.00
CA VAL A 458 -23.47 15.05 16.43
C VAL A 458 -24.05 14.00 17.36
N SER A 459 -23.92 12.73 17.00
CA SER A 459 -24.36 11.62 17.83
C SER A 459 -23.46 11.41 19.04
N GLY A 460 -23.91 10.58 19.98
CA GLY A 460 -23.01 9.91 20.90
C GLY A 460 -22.04 8.96 20.22
N PRO A 461 -21.04 8.44 20.96
CA PRO A 461 -20.21 7.36 20.46
C PRO A 461 -21.10 6.17 20.09
N VAL A 462 -20.97 5.69 18.85
CA VAL A 462 -21.66 4.50 18.35
C VAL A 462 -20.61 3.47 17.99
N ASP A 463 -20.84 2.23 18.43
CA ASP A 463 -20.07 1.09 17.96
C ASP A 463 -20.39 0.83 16.49
N LEU A 464 -19.36 0.95 15.65
CA LEU A 464 -19.51 0.79 14.20
C LEU A 464 -19.75 -0.67 13.80
N ASP A 465 -19.46 -1.62 14.70
CA ASP A 465 -19.76 -3.03 14.49
C ASP A 465 -21.25 -3.36 14.73
N ASP A 466 -21.99 -2.49 15.44
CA ASP A 466 -23.43 -2.58 15.66
C ASP A 466 -24.19 -1.80 14.57
N VAL A 467 -24.33 -2.43 13.40
CA VAL A 467 -25.03 -1.85 12.24
C VAL A 467 -26.44 -1.36 12.58
N PRO A 468 -27.29 -2.11 13.32
CA PRO A 468 -28.57 -1.61 13.79
C PRO A 468 -28.46 -0.32 14.63
N ALA A 469 -27.50 -0.23 15.54
CA ALA A 469 -27.29 0.99 16.34
C ALA A 469 -26.81 2.18 15.48
N VAL A 470 -25.98 1.92 14.47
CA VAL A 470 -25.54 2.93 13.48
C VAL A 470 -26.74 3.45 12.69
N GLU A 471 -27.55 2.56 12.13
CA GLU A 471 -28.76 2.92 11.38
C GLU A 471 -29.74 3.73 12.23
N ALA A 472 -30.03 3.26 13.45
CA ALA A 472 -30.92 3.95 14.37
C ALA A 472 -30.40 5.35 14.73
N THR A 473 -29.09 5.50 14.87
CA THR A 473 -28.46 6.79 15.17
C THR A 473 -28.51 7.75 13.98
N ILE A 474 -28.28 7.27 12.76
CA ILE A 474 -28.41 8.08 11.54
C ILE A 474 -29.84 8.59 11.38
N VAL A 475 -30.84 7.71 11.56
CA VAL A 475 -32.26 8.08 11.50
C VAL A 475 -32.60 9.15 12.54
N ARG A 476 -32.12 8.99 13.79
CA ARG A 476 -32.32 9.96 14.87
C ARG A 476 -31.65 11.31 14.57
N ALA A 477 -30.42 11.28 14.06
CA ALA A 477 -29.68 12.48 13.69
C ALA A 477 -30.40 13.25 12.57
N ARG A 478 -30.92 12.54 11.57
CA ARG A 478 -31.70 13.13 10.46
C ARG A 478 -32.95 13.84 10.93
N ARG A 479 -33.75 13.19 11.78
CA ARG A 479 -34.97 13.78 12.34
C ARG A 479 -34.67 15.04 13.17
N THR A 480 -33.57 15.01 13.94
CA THR A 480 -33.16 16.14 14.78
C THR A 480 -32.67 17.32 13.93
N ALA A 481 -31.86 17.06 12.89
CA ALA A 481 -31.34 18.08 11.99
C ALA A 481 -32.45 18.79 11.19
N LEU A 482 -33.52 18.07 10.83
CA LEU A 482 -34.67 18.63 10.13
C LEU A 482 -35.54 19.53 11.03
N SER A 483 -35.64 19.20 12.32
CA SER A 483 -36.54 19.87 13.28
C SER A 483 -35.90 21.03 14.04
N ARG A 484 -34.56 21.08 14.17
CA ARG A 484 -33.84 22.09 14.94
C ARG A 484 -32.70 22.72 14.13
N PRO A 485 -32.63 24.06 14.02
CA PRO A 485 -31.47 24.74 13.45
C PRO A 485 -30.28 24.72 14.42
N GLY A 486 -29.06 24.84 13.88
CA GLY A 486 -27.81 24.89 14.65
C GLY A 486 -27.16 23.53 14.92
N LEU A 487 -26.08 23.56 15.71
CA LEU A 487 -25.33 22.37 16.13
C LEU A 487 -25.98 21.73 17.36
N THR A 488 -26.52 20.52 17.22
CA THR A 488 -27.19 19.76 18.30
C THR A 488 -26.42 18.49 18.64
N ARG A 489 -26.29 18.15 19.93
CA ARG A 489 -25.74 16.87 20.38
C ARG A 489 -26.86 15.90 20.77
N LEU A 490 -26.74 14.65 20.33
CA LEU A 490 -27.73 13.58 20.56
C LEU A 490 -27.56 12.89 21.93
N ASP A 491 -26.47 13.19 22.65
CA ASP A 491 -26.18 12.68 24.01
C ASP A 491 -27.08 13.25 25.11
N ASP A 492 -27.89 14.26 24.78
CA ASP A 492 -28.88 14.81 25.71
C ASP A 492 -30.08 13.86 25.80
N ALA A 493 -30.19 13.07 26.87
CA ALA A 493 -31.31 12.14 27.09
C ALA A 493 -32.69 12.83 27.03
N SER A 494 -32.74 14.13 27.33
CA SER A 494 -33.92 14.99 27.19
C SER A 494 -34.28 15.32 25.73
N ALA A 495 -33.34 15.17 24.79
CA ALA A 495 -33.51 15.39 23.35
C ALA A 495 -33.94 14.13 22.58
N ILE A 496 -33.78 12.93 23.18
CA ILE A 496 -34.06 11.63 22.54
C ILE A 496 -35.57 11.46 22.26
N GLY A 497 -36.44 11.98 23.15
CA GLY A 497 -37.88 11.79 23.10
C GLY A 497 -38.30 10.30 23.19
N LEU A 498 -39.56 10.02 23.52
CA LEU A 498 -40.04 8.62 23.59
C LEU A 498 -39.87 7.87 22.26
N ALA A 499 -39.93 8.60 21.14
CA ALA A 499 -39.76 8.04 19.81
C ALA A 499 -38.33 7.53 19.52
N GLY A 500 -37.32 8.02 20.24
CA GLY A 500 -35.93 7.59 20.09
C GLY A 500 -35.58 6.32 20.87
N LEU A 501 -36.53 5.79 21.67
CA LEU A 501 -36.40 4.55 22.45
C LEU A 501 -36.98 3.32 21.73
N VAL A 502 -37.70 3.51 20.63
CA VAL A 502 -38.35 2.44 19.87
C VAL A 502 -37.52 2.12 18.64
N ASP A 503 -37.33 0.82 18.36
CA ASP A 503 -36.65 0.35 17.15
C ASP A 503 -37.29 0.96 15.87
N PRO A 504 -36.51 1.61 14.98
CA PRO A 504 -37.06 2.29 13.81
C PRO A 504 -37.80 1.39 12.84
N GLY A 505 -37.36 0.13 12.67
CA GLY A 505 -38.01 -0.83 11.78
C GLY A 505 -39.40 -1.21 12.31
N THR A 506 -39.47 -1.56 13.58
CA THR A 506 -40.69 -1.87 14.32
C THR A 506 -41.64 -0.67 14.35
N ALA A 507 -41.11 0.54 14.58
CA ALA A 507 -41.90 1.77 14.60
C ALA A 507 -42.55 2.07 13.24
N ARG A 508 -41.80 1.91 12.12
CA ARG A 508 -42.35 2.10 10.77
C ARG A 508 -43.37 1.03 10.42
N ALA A 509 -43.09 -0.24 10.71
CA ALA A 509 -44.01 -1.34 10.45
C ALA A 509 -45.34 -1.15 11.19
N TRP A 510 -45.26 -0.79 12.48
CA TRP A 510 -46.44 -0.46 13.27
C TRP A 510 -47.17 0.77 12.73
N ALA A 511 -46.46 1.85 12.38
CA ALA A 511 -47.09 3.07 11.86
C ALA A 511 -47.80 2.84 10.51
N HIS A 512 -47.22 2.02 9.63
CA HIS A 512 -47.83 1.65 8.36
C HIS A 512 -49.13 0.86 8.55
N GLU A 513 -49.17 -0.07 9.50
CA GLU A 513 -50.37 -0.82 9.84
C GLU A 513 -51.41 0.08 10.56
N TYR A 514 -50.96 0.92 11.49
CA TYR A 514 -51.83 1.85 12.23
C TYR A 514 -52.53 2.85 11.30
N LEU A 515 -51.81 3.38 10.29
CA LEU A 515 -52.34 4.34 9.33
C LEU A 515 -52.93 3.69 8.07
N ARG A 516 -53.04 2.36 8.02
CA ARG A 516 -53.41 1.60 6.82
C ARG A 516 -54.70 2.11 6.17
N GLY A 517 -55.78 2.23 6.94
CA GLY A 517 -57.07 2.69 6.43
C GLY A 517 -57.06 4.11 5.86
N LEU A 518 -56.16 4.98 6.35
CA LEU A 518 -55.96 6.32 5.78
C LEU A 518 -55.13 6.26 4.50
N ARG A 519 -54.06 5.44 4.47
CA ARG A 519 -53.16 5.34 3.30
C ARG A 519 -53.79 4.65 2.10
N GLU A 520 -54.67 3.68 2.34
CA GLU A 520 -55.39 2.95 1.29
C GLU A 520 -56.61 3.73 0.76
N SER A 521 -57.00 4.83 1.43
CA SER A 521 -58.09 5.69 1.00
C SER A 521 -57.64 6.69 -0.08
N SER A 522 -58.50 6.93 -1.08
CA SER A 522 -58.29 7.98 -2.09
C SER A 522 -58.22 9.39 -1.50
N GLU A 523 -58.80 9.60 -0.32
CA GLU A 523 -58.77 10.88 0.43
C GLU A 523 -57.56 10.97 1.39
N GLY A 524 -56.75 9.90 1.47
CA GLY A 524 -55.66 9.74 2.44
C GLY A 524 -54.70 10.91 2.57
N PRO A 525 -54.10 11.41 1.47
CA PRO A 525 -53.14 12.51 1.52
C PRO A 525 -53.71 13.78 2.18
N GLU A 526 -54.96 14.14 1.83
CA GLU A 526 -55.63 15.33 2.35
C GLU A 526 -56.00 15.17 3.84
N LEU A 527 -56.40 13.96 4.25
CA LEU A 527 -56.69 13.63 5.65
C LEU A 527 -55.42 13.64 6.50
N LEU A 528 -54.30 13.11 6.00
CA LEU A 528 -53.02 13.12 6.71
C LEU A 528 -52.50 14.54 6.94
N VAL A 529 -52.59 15.42 5.93
CA VAL A 529 -52.29 16.86 6.08
C VAL A 529 -53.18 17.50 7.14
N THR A 530 -54.49 17.20 7.11
CA THR A 530 -55.45 17.76 8.07
C THR A 530 -55.16 17.29 9.49
N LEU A 531 -54.81 16.01 9.69
CA LEU A 531 -54.46 15.45 11.00
C LEU A 531 -53.15 16.02 11.56
N ARG A 532 -52.12 16.21 10.72
CA ARG A 532 -50.86 16.84 11.12
C ARG A 532 -51.10 18.28 11.59
N ALA A 533 -51.85 19.07 10.83
CA ALA A 533 -52.21 20.44 11.20
C ALA A 533 -53.08 20.51 12.46
N TRP A 534 -54.00 19.56 12.63
CA TRP A 534 -54.87 19.47 13.80
C TRP A 534 -54.11 19.14 15.08
N LEU A 535 -53.18 18.17 15.03
CA LEU A 535 -52.34 17.85 16.17
C LEU A 535 -51.35 18.98 16.49
N ALA A 536 -50.77 19.63 15.47
CA ALA A 536 -49.93 20.82 15.66
C ALA A 536 -50.71 21.99 16.30
N SER A 537 -52.03 22.05 16.08
CA SER A 537 -52.95 23.01 16.71
C SER A 537 -53.56 22.50 18.03
N HIS A 538 -52.94 21.50 18.68
CA HIS A 538 -53.41 20.92 19.96
C HIS A 538 -54.85 20.42 19.95
N GLY A 539 -55.34 19.99 18.79
CA GLY A 539 -56.70 19.51 18.59
C GLY A 539 -57.77 20.59 18.37
N GLN A 540 -57.37 21.86 18.20
CA GLN A 540 -58.30 22.97 17.99
C GLN A 540 -58.76 23.06 16.53
N VAL A 541 -60.06 22.81 16.29
CA VAL A 541 -60.66 22.80 14.94
C VAL A 541 -60.56 24.16 14.25
N ASP A 542 -60.81 25.26 14.97
CA ASP A 542 -60.84 26.59 14.37
C ASP A 542 -59.43 27.05 13.96
N ALA A 543 -58.42 26.80 14.82
CA ALA A 543 -57.01 27.07 14.52
C ALA A 543 -56.48 26.21 13.35
N THR A 544 -56.92 24.95 13.28
CA THR A 544 -56.59 24.04 12.17
C THR A 544 -57.15 24.57 10.84
N GLY A 545 -58.40 25.04 10.85
CA GLY A 545 -59.04 25.62 9.67
C GLY A 545 -58.30 26.85 9.17
N SER A 546 -57.92 27.75 10.07
CA SER A 546 -57.10 28.92 9.75
C SER A 546 -55.73 28.53 9.16
N SER A 547 -55.04 27.55 9.73
CA SER A 547 -53.73 27.09 9.23
C SER A 547 -53.80 26.43 7.85
N LEU A 548 -54.91 25.78 7.52
CA LEU A 548 -55.10 25.07 6.25
C LEU A 548 -55.85 25.89 5.19
N GLY A 549 -56.32 27.10 5.53
CA GLY A 549 -57.13 27.93 4.64
C GLY A 549 -58.52 27.33 4.33
N VAL A 550 -59.08 26.51 5.23
CA VAL A 550 -60.39 25.85 5.05
C VAL A 550 -61.35 26.17 6.19
N HIS A 551 -62.65 26.07 5.92
CA HIS A 551 -63.67 26.33 6.93
C HIS A 551 -63.68 25.25 8.04
N ARG A 552 -63.97 25.66 9.29
CA ARG A 552 -64.09 24.77 10.47
C ARG A 552 -64.99 23.54 10.26
N HIS A 553 -66.05 23.68 9.45
CA HIS A 553 -66.94 22.55 9.12
C HIS A 553 -66.26 21.50 8.24
N THR A 554 -65.40 21.92 7.30
CA THR A 554 -64.59 21.03 6.46
C THR A 554 -63.60 20.26 7.31
N VAL A 555 -62.93 20.93 8.26
CA VAL A 555 -62.02 20.26 9.22
C VAL A 555 -62.79 19.21 10.02
N ARG A 556 -63.95 19.53 10.60
CA ARG A 556 -64.79 18.56 11.33
C ARG A 556 -65.25 17.38 10.46
N HIS A 557 -65.51 17.62 9.19
CA HIS A 557 -65.87 16.55 8.27
C HIS A 557 -64.69 15.61 8.00
N ARG A 558 -63.51 16.18 7.69
CA ARG A 558 -62.28 15.41 7.49
C ARG A 558 -61.84 14.64 8.72
N LEU A 559 -61.96 15.22 9.92
CA LEU A 559 -61.65 14.52 11.18
C LEU A 559 -62.59 13.32 11.41
N ARG A 560 -63.91 13.49 11.23
CA ARG A 560 -64.88 12.37 11.31
C ARG A 560 -64.60 11.29 10.27
N ARG A 561 -64.18 11.69 9.07
CA ARG A 561 -63.79 10.75 8.02
C ARG A 561 -62.53 9.97 8.41
N ALA A 562 -61.55 10.63 9.00
CA ALA A 562 -60.34 9.99 9.51
C ALA A 562 -60.65 9.02 10.67
N GLU A 563 -61.54 9.39 11.61
CA GLU A 563 -62.02 8.49 12.68
C GLU A 563 -62.64 7.22 12.11
N ALA A 564 -63.49 7.35 11.09
CA ALA A 564 -64.14 6.22 10.43
C ALA A 564 -63.12 5.28 9.75
N LEU A 565 -62.05 5.83 9.15
CA LEU A 565 -61.00 5.06 8.48
C LEU A 565 -60.00 4.43 9.46
N LEU A 566 -59.76 5.06 10.60
CA LEU A 566 -58.91 4.53 11.67
C LEU A 566 -59.65 3.53 12.59
N GLY A 567 -60.99 3.59 12.62
CA GLY A 567 -61.81 2.81 13.56
C GLY A 567 -61.63 3.24 15.01
N ARG A 568 -61.17 4.48 15.25
CA ARG A 568 -60.77 5.00 16.56
C ARG A 568 -61.26 6.44 16.73
N GLY A 569 -61.73 6.78 17.92
CA GLY A 569 -62.15 8.14 18.26
C GLY A 569 -60.94 9.04 18.49
N LEU A 570 -60.87 10.17 17.79
CA LEU A 570 -59.78 11.15 17.95
C LEU A 570 -59.90 11.91 19.26
N ASP A 571 -60.98 11.80 20.02
CA ASP A 571 -61.11 12.39 21.35
C ASP A 571 -60.34 11.63 22.44
N ASP A 572 -59.92 10.39 22.18
CA ASP A 572 -59.10 9.61 23.10
C ASP A 572 -57.64 10.15 23.12
N PRO A 573 -57.12 10.57 24.28
CA PRO A 573 -55.73 11.04 24.42
C PRO A 573 -54.69 10.01 23.95
N GLN A 574 -54.92 8.72 24.15
CA GLN A 574 -54.01 7.66 23.71
C GLN A 574 -53.99 7.59 22.19
N VAL A 575 -55.17 7.67 21.54
CA VAL A 575 -55.27 7.68 20.08
C VAL A 575 -54.55 8.88 19.48
N ARG A 576 -54.63 10.06 20.12
CA ARG A 576 -53.88 11.25 19.67
C ARG A 576 -52.37 11.06 19.80
N ALA A 577 -51.90 10.46 20.89
CA ALA A 577 -50.48 10.17 21.11
C ALA A 577 -49.94 9.15 20.09
N ASP A 578 -50.66 8.05 19.90
CA ASP A 578 -50.35 7.01 18.91
C ASP A 578 -50.34 7.59 17.50
N LEU A 579 -51.32 8.44 17.17
CA LEU A 579 -51.41 9.09 15.87
C LEU A 579 -50.26 10.08 15.63
N TRP A 580 -49.90 10.89 16.63
CA TRP A 580 -48.74 11.78 16.57
C TRP A 580 -47.44 10.99 16.33
N PHE A 581 -47.28 9.88 17.04
CA PHE A 581 -46.13 9.00 16.86
C PHE A 581 -46.11 8.37 15.46
N ALA A 582 -47.23 7.81 14.99
CA ALA A 582 -47.34 7.18 13.69
C ALA A 582 -47.05 8.15 12.53
N LEU A 583 -47.62 9.37 12.58
CA LEU A 583 -47.41 10.40 11.56
C LEU A 583 -45.96 10.89 11.49
N GLY A 584 -45.17 10.72 12.56
CA GLY A 584 -43.74 11.03 12.59
C GLY A 584 -42.82 9.92 12.05
N GLN A 585 -43.36 8.74 11.75
CA GLN A 585 -42.62 7.63 11.12
C GLN A 585 -42.80 7.55 9.61
N VAL A 586 -43.78 8.28 9.06
CA VAL A 586 -44.11 8.27 7.62
C VAL A 586 -43.78 9.65 7.05
N ASP A 587 -43.08 9.69 5.92
CA ASP A 587 -42.67 10.95 5.27
C ASP A 587 -43.88 11.87 4.99
N PRO A 588 -43.67 13.19 4.93
CA PRO A 588 -44.71 14.18 4.64
C PRO A 588 -45.56 13.85 3.41
#